data_AF-A0A6V8KP93-F1
#
_entry.id   AF-A0A6V8KP93-F1
#
_cell.length_a   1.000
_cell.length_b   1.000
_cell.length_c   1.000
_cell.angle_alpha   90.00
_cell.angle_beta   90.00
_cell.angle_gamma   90.00
#
_symmetry.space_group_name_H-M   'P 1'
#
loop_
_entity.id
_entity.type
_entity.pdbx_description
1 polymer ?
#
loop_
_entity_poly.entity_id
_entity_poly.type
_entity_poly.pdbx_seq_one_letter_code
_entity_poly.pdbx_strand_id
1 'polypeptide(L)'
;MSLPRLYALRFGYSLLAIFLAIETWPVVLNHDSSWKGTESLVYCILAAISLLAFVGLRHPVTMLPLLLFESAWKLIWLSAVALPAWLSDRMDDETWGYTTSSLLVVIFLAVVPWPHVYRQYVLTPGERWR
;
A
#
# COMPACT_ATOMS: atom_id res chain seq x y z
N MET A 1 -13.65 18.37 4.79
CA MET A 1 -13.45 17.14 5.59
C MET A 1 -13.39 17.54 7.06
N SER A 2 -13.93 16.72 7.97
CA SER A 2 -13.81 16.96 9.42
C SER A 2 -12.38 16.73 9.90
N LEU A 3 -11.93 17.50 10.91
CA LEU A 3 -10.61 17.41 11.53
C LEU A 3 -10.17 15.98 11.93
N PRO A 4 -10.99 15.12 12.57
CA PRO A 4 -10.59 13.76 12.94
C PRO A 4 -10.26 12.89 11.73
N ARG A 5 -10.95 13.09 10.60
CA ARG A 5 -10.72 12.32 9.38
C ARG A 5 -9.38 12.64 8.74
N LEU A 6 -8.93 13.89 8.88
CA LEU A 6 -7.63 14.34 8.39
C LEU A 6 -6.50 13.75 9.25
N TYR A 7 -6.67 13.70 10.58
CA TYR A 7 -5.71 13.05 11.48
C TYR A 7 -5.62 11.54 11.25
N ALA A 8 -6.76 10.85 11.08
CA ALA A 8 -6.77 9.44 10.72
C ALA A 8 -5.99 9.18 9.43
N LEU A 9 -6.22 10.03 8.41
CA LEU A 9 -5.54 9.88 7.12
C LEU A 9 -4.02 10.10 7.25
N ARG A 10 -3.59 11.13 7.98
CA ARG A 10 -2.17 11.35 8.30
C ARG A 10 -1.56 10.17 9.04
N PHE A 11 -2.27 9.63 10.03
CA PHE A 11 -1.83 8.44 10.75
C PHE A 11 -1.66 7.25 9.81
N GLY A 12 -2.59 7.03 8.88
CA GLY A 12 -2.48 6.00 7.84
C GLY A 12 -1.24 6.17 6.97
N TYR A 13 -0.95 7.40 6.50
CA TYR A 13 0.29 7.66 5.73
C TYR A 13 1.56 7.51 6.56
N SER A 14 1.55 7.93 7.83
CA SER A 14 2.68 7.74 8.74
C SER A 14 2.98 6.26 8.93
N LEU A 15 1.93 5.46 9.17
CA LEU A 15 2.06 4.01 9.30
C LEU A 15 2.60 3.40 8.01
N LEU A 16 2.06 3.79 6.84
CA LEU A 16 2.54 3.33 5.54
C LEU A 16 4.01 3.67 5.30
N ALA A 17 4.38 4.94 5.49
CA ALA A 17 5.73 5.43 5.25
C ALA A 17 6.75 4.70 6.12
N ILE A 18 6.47 4.59 7.42
CA ILE A 18 7.37 3.95 8.40
C ILE A 18 7.47 2.44 8.12
N PHE A 19 6.33 1.77 7.91
CA PHE A 19 6.31 0.33 7.66
C PHE A 19 7.10 -0.02 6.39
N LEU A 20 6.83 0.66 5.27
CA LEU A 20 7.59 0.46 4.04
C LEU A 20 9.04 0.87 4.18
N ALA A 21 9.34 1.92 4.96
CA ALA A 21 10.72 2.32 5.21
C ALA A 21 11.52 1.20 5.87
N ILE A 22 10.94 0.59 6.91
CA ILE A 22 11.56 -0.49 7.68
C ILE A 22 11.71 -1.76 6.84
N GLU A 23 10.70 -2.17 6.08
CA GLU A 23 10.81 -3.39 5.27
C GLU A 23 11.70 -3.21 4.04
N THR A 24 11.56 -2.10 3.32
CA THR A 24 12.15 -1.97 1.98
C THR A 24 13.58 -1.42 2.00
N TRP A 25 13.86 -0.42 2.83
CA TRP A 25 15.16 0.28 2.76
C TRP A 25 16.36 -0.58 3.18
N PRO A 26 16.29 -1.50 4.17
CA PRO A 26 17.40 -2.40 4.45
C PRO A 26 17.78 -3.25 3.25
N VAL A 27 16.80 -3.76 2.51
CA VAL A 27 17.02 -4.55 1.30
C VAL A 27 17.65 -3.69 0.20
N VAL A 28 17.15 -2.45 0.02
CA VAL A 28 17.66 -1.47 -0.95
C VAL A 28 19.08 -1.01 -0.67
N LEU A 29 19.45 -0.82 0.60
CA LEU A 29 20.76 -0.32 0.97
C LEU A 29 21.80 -1.43 1.03
N ASN A 30 21.47 -2.57 1.65
CA ASN A 30 22.42 -3.67 1.87
C ASN A 30 22.59 -4.59 0.66
N HIS A 31 21.75 -4.45 -0.39
CA HIS A 31 21.78 -5.29 -1.60
C HIS A 31 21.86 -6.78 -1.27
N ASP A 32 20.93 -7.23 -0.42
CA ASP A 32 20.89 -8.59 0.11
C ASP A 32 20.67 -9.65 -1.00
N SER A 33 20.77 -10.93 -0.64
CA SER A 33 20.66 -12.05 -1.58
C SER A 33 19.36 -12.13 -2.41
N SER A 34 18.26 -11.49 -1.95
CA SER A 34 16.97 -11.32 -2.66
C SER A 34 17.01 -10.27 -3.78
N TRP A 35 18.15 -9.60 -3.98
CA TRP A 35 18.35 -8.59 -5.03
C TRP A 35 18.46 -9.17 -6.46
N LYS A 36 18.01 -10.40 -6.72
CA LYS A 36 18.14 -11.05 -8.03
C LYS A 36 16.79 -11.10 -8.75
N GLY A 37 16.75 -10.61 -9.99
CA GLY A 37 15.56 -10.71 -10.84
C GLY A 37 14.48 -9.68 -10.53
N THR A 38 13.21 -10.06 -10.71
CA THR A 38 12.05 -9.16 -10.64
C THR A 38 11.77 -8.61 -9.24
N GLU A 39 12.26 -9.25 -8.18
CA GLU A 39 12.11 -8.79 -6.79
C GLU A 39 12.77 -7.43 -6.57
N SER A 40 13.94 -7.19 -7.16
CA SER A 40 14.63 -5.90 -7.10
C SER A 40 13.76 -4.75 -7.64
N LEU A 41 12.97 -5.00 -8.69
CA LEU A 41 12.04 -4.01 -9.25
C LEU A 41 10.91 -3.71 -8.27
N VAL A 42 10.38 -4.73 -7.58
CA VAL A 42 9.33 -4.58 -6.57
C VAL A 42 9.83 -3.73 -5.40
N TYR A 43 11.04 -4.02 -4.88
CA TYR A 43 11.63 -3.22 -3.81
C TYR A 43 11.90 -1.76 -4.25
N CYS A 44 12.32 -1.52 -5.49
CA CYS A 44 12.48 -0.15 -6.01
C CYS A 44 11.15 0.60 -6.06
N ILE A 45 10.08 -0.06 -6.54
CA ILE A 45 8.73 0.52 -6.57
C ILE A 45 8.25 0.83 -5.15
N LEU A 46 8.46 -0.10 -4.21
CA LEU A 46 8.09 0.07 -2.81
C LEU A 46 8.84 1.20 -2.11
N ALA A 47 10.12 1.37 -2.43
CA ALA A 47 10.93 2.47 -1.92
C ALA A 47 10.37 3.82 -2.43
N ALA A 48 9.99 3.88 -3.71
CA ALA A 48 9.36 5.07 -4.28
C ALA A 48 7.99 5.37 -3.63
N ILE A 49 7.18 4.34 -3.38
CA ILE A 49 5.90 4.47 -2.65
C ILE A 49 6.15 4.99 -1.22
N SER A 50 7.17 4.49 -0.52
CA SER A 50 7.56 4.98 0.80
C SER A 50 7.89 6.48 0.76
N LEU A 51 8.67 6.94 -0.23
CA LEU A 51 8.96 8.36 -0.42
C LEU A 51 7.71 9.19 -0.72
N LEU A 52 6.81 8.70 -1.58
CA LEU A 52 5.54 9.37 -1.86
C LEU A 52 4.61 9.38 -0.64
N ALA A 53 4.68 8.37 0.22
CA ALA A 53 3.91 8.34 1.46
C ALA A 53 4.34 9.47 2.40
N PHE A 54 5.63 9.84 2.45
CA PHE A 54 6.07 11.06 3.15
C PHE A 54 5.44 12.34 2.59
N VAL A 55 5.27 12.45 1.28
CA VAL A 55 4.53 13.57 0.67
C VAL A 55 3.05 13.52 1.05
N GLY A 56 2.49 12.31 1.17
CA GLY A 56 1.14 12.04 1.67
C GLY A 56 0.90 12.56 3.10
N LEU A 57 1.89 12.59 3.99
CA LEU A 57 1.73 13.21 5.32
C LEU A 57 1.39 14.71 5.21
N ARG A 58 2.00 15.41 4.24
CA ARG A 58 1.77 16.83 4.00
C ARG A 58 0.47 17.09 3.24
N HIS A 59 0.17 16.27 2.23
CA HIS A 59 -1.00 16.41 1.35
C HIS A 59 -1.86 15.13 1.31
N PRO A 60 -2.50 14.75 2.44
CA PRO A 60 -3.08 13.42 2.59
C PRO A 60 -4.30 13.18 1.70
N VAL A 61 -5.07 14.23 1.41
CA VAL A 61 -6.27 14.15 0.54
C VAL A 61 -5.86 14.02 -0.93
N THR A 62 -4.88 14.80 -1.37
CA THR A 62 -4.39 14.77 -2.76
C THR A 62 -3.71 13.44 -3.08
N MET A 63 -3.01 12.85 -2.11
CA MET A 63 -2.30 11.57 -2.28
C MET A 63 -3.17 10.34 -2.04
N LEU A 64 -4.50 10.49 -1.86
CA LEU A 64 -5.42 9.35 -1.69
C LEU A 64 -5.24 8.20 -2.69
N PRO A 65 -4.91 8.45 -3.98
CA PRO A 65 -4.63 7.37 -4.92
C PRO A 65 -3.51 6.42 -4.46
N LEU A 66 -2.53 6.91 -3.69
CA LEU A 66 -1.43 6.11 -3.17
C LEU A 66 -1.92 5.06 -2.18
N LEU A 67 -2.79 5.43 -1.22
CA LEU A 67 -3.38 4.48 -0.29
C LEU A 67 -4.33 3.49 -0.98
N LEU A 68 -5.04 3.94 -2.02
CA LEU A 68 -5.90 3.07 -2.81
C LEU A 68 -5.08 2.06 -3.61
N PHE A 69 -3.98 2.50 -4.24
CA PHE A 69 -3.02 1.63 -4.91
C PHE A 69 -2.45 0.60 -3.94
N GLU A 70 -1.96 1.07 -2.78
CA GLU A 70 -1.41 0.25 -1.71
C GLU A 70 -2.43 -0.73 -1.11
N SER A 71 -3.72 -0.42 -1.22
CA SER A 71 -4.77 -1.35 -0.82
C SER A 71 -5.09 -2.36 -1.92
N ALA A 72 -5.22 -1.88 -3.16
CA ALA A 72 -5.59 -2.70 -4.30
C ALA A 72 -4.55 -3.79 -4.58
N TRP A 73 -3.26 -3.44 -4.63
CA TRP A 73 -2.21 -4.42 -4.94
C TRP A 73 -2.12 -5.55 -3.89
N LYS A 74 -2.26 -5.24 -2.59
CA LYS A 74 -2.29 -6.21 -1.50
C LYS A 74 -3.53 -7.09 -1.56
N LEU A 75 -4.70 -6.51 -1.84
CA LEU A 75 -5.93 -7.29 -2.03
C LEU A 75 -5.83 -8.22 -3.25
N ILE A 76 -5.25 -7.75 -4.35
CA ILE A 76 -5.02 -8.57 -5.55
C ILE A 76 -4.05 -9.71 -5.20
N TRP A 77 -2.92 -9.44 -4.55
CA TRP A 77 -1.96 -10.47 -4.18
C TRP A 77 -2.54 -11.48 -3.17
N LEU A 78 -3.26 -11.02 -2.15
CA LEU A 78 -3.92 -11.89 -1.18
C LEU A 78 -4.97 -12.79 -1.84
N SER A 79 -5.74 -12.28 -2.80
CA SER A 79 -6.77 -13.06 -3.50
C SER A 79 -6.19 -13.99 -4.58
N ALA A 80 -5.14 -13.57 -5.28
CA ALA A 80 -4.57 -14.31 -6.41
C ALA A 80 -3.47 -15.30 -6.00
N VAL A 81 -2.78 -15.07 -4.87
CA VAL A 81 -1.62 -15.87 -4.43
C VAL A 81 -1.90 -16.51 -3.07
N ALA A 82 -2.15 -15.71 -2.03
CA ALA A 82 -2.31 -16.24 -0.67
C ALA A 82 -3.54 -17.14 -0.53
N LEU A 83 -4.68 -16.73 -1.08
CA LEU A 83 -5.93 -17.49 -1.02
C LEU A 83 -5.82 -18.87 -1.70
N PRO A 84 -5.35 -19.01 -2.96
CA PRO A 84 -5.18 -20.33 -3.56
C PRO A 84 -4.09 -21.17 -2.87
N ALA A 85 -3.01 -20.55 -2.37
CA ALA A 85 -1.98 -21.26 -1.60
C ALA A 85 -2.56 -21.85 -0.31
N TRP A 86 -3.41 -21.08 0.39
CA TRP A 86 -4.11 -21.51 1.59
C TRP A 86 -5.13 -22.63 1.31
N LEU A 87 -5.93 -22.49 0.25
CA LEU A 87 -6.93 -23.50 -0.14
C LEU A 87 -6.32 -24.83 -0.61
N SER A 88 -5.07 -24.81 -1.04
CA SER A 88 -4.37 -26.00 -1.55
C SER A 88 -3.39 -26.62 -0.55
N ASP A 89 -3.39 -26.17 0.71
CA ASP A 89 -2.44 -26.57 1.77
C ASP A 89 -0.97 -26.50 1.33
N ARG A 90 -0.65 -25.57 0.43
CA ARG A 90 0.68 -25.36 -0.15
C ARG A 90 1.27 -24.01 0.24
N MET A 91 0.96 -23.57 1.45
CA MET A 91 1.47 -22.32 1.97
C MET A 91 2.86 -22.57 2.56
N ASP A 92 3.89 -22.06 1.89
CA ASP A 92 5.26 -22.07 2.40
C ASP A 92 5.47 -20.96 3.43
N ASP A 93 6.56 -21.08 4.20
CA ASP A 93 6.90 -20.11 5.26
C ASP A 93 7.10 -18.69 4.71
N GLU A 94 7.57 -18.58 3.47
CA GLU A 94 7.81 -17.30 2.80
C GLU A 94 6.49 -16.60 2.42
N THR A 95 5.56 -17.31 1.77
CA THR A 95 4.21 -16.81 1.45
C THR A 95 3.45 -16.46 2.72
N TRP A 96 3.66 -17.21 3.81
CA TRP A 96 3.08 -16.86 5.11
C TRP A 96 3.61 -15.54 5.67
N GLY A 97 4.92 -15.29 5.54
CA GLY A 97 5.54 -14.01 5.87
C GLY A 97 4.92 -12.85 5.09
N TYR A 98 4.86 -12.96 3.76
CA TYR A 98 4.27 -11.94 2.89
C TYR A 98 2.77 -11.72 3.16
N THR A 99 2.04 -12.80 3.46
CA THR A 99 0.61 -12.72 3.83
C THR A 99 0.45 -11.89 5.10
N THR A 100 1.25 -12.16 6.14
CA THR A 100 1.20 -11.45 7.42
C THR A 100 1.54 -9.97 7.25
N SER A 101 2.60 -9.64 6.51
CA SER A 101 2.97 -8.25 6.18
C SER A 101 1.87 -7.54 5.37
N SER A 102 1.16 -8.28 4.52
CA SER A 102 0.05 -7.74 3.70
C SER A 102 -1.22 -7.45 4.50
N LEU A 103 -1.45 -8.10 5.65
CA LEU A 103 -2.65 -7.88 6.48
C LEU A 103 -2.80 -6.44 6.99
N LEU A 104 -1.69 -5.69 7.04
CA LEU A 104 -1.70 -4.27 7.42
C LEU A 104 -2.60 -3.44 6.49
N VAL A 105 -2.92 -3.94 5.29
CA VAL A 105 -3.90 -3.35 4.37
C VAL A 105 -5.26 -3.08 5.01
N VAL A 106 -5.69 -3.90 5.97
CA VAL A 106 -6.99 -3.73 6.65
C VAL A 106 -7.06 -2.38 7.38
N ILE A 107 -5.94 -1.94 7.98
CA ILE A 107 -5.86 -0.64 8.64
C ILE A 107 -5.99 0.48 7.62
N PHE A 108 -5.34 0.37 6.46
CA PHE A 108 -5.45 1.37 5.40
C PHE A 108 -6.88 1.47 4.86
N LEU A 109 -7.54 0.33 4.61
CA LEU A 109 -8.94 0.29 4.21
C LEU A 109 -9.85 0.95 5.26
N ALA A 110 -9.59 0.77 6.55
CA ALA A 110 -10.37 1.38 7.62
C ALA A 110 -10.15 2.92 7.71
N VAL A 111 -8.92 3.39 7.48
CA VAL A 111 -8.57 4.81 7.50
C VAL A 111 -9.09 5.56 6.27
N VAL A 112 -9.20 4.87 5.13
CA VAL A 112 -9.61 5.48 3.86
C VAL A 112 -11.04 6.04 3.95
N PRO A 113 -11.24 7.30 3.55
CA PRO A 113 -12.54 7.94 3.59
C PRO A 113 -13.44 7.49 2.44
N TRP A 114 -14.02 6.28 2.48
CA TRP A 114 -14.82 5.69 1.40
C TRP A 114 -15.90 6.60 0.79
N PRO A 115 -16.75 7.30 1.58
CA PRO A 115 -17.69 8.27 1.02
C PRO A 115 -17.03 9.37 0.17
N HIS A 116 -15.81 9.78 0.53
CA HIS A 116 -15.06 10.79 -0.23
C HIS A 116 -14.46 10.20 -1.49
N VAL A 117 -13.87 8.99 -1.40
CA VAL A 117 -13.35 8.25 -2.55
C VAL A 117 -14.45 8.02 -3.59
N TYR A 118 -15.62 7.55 -3.17
CA TYR A 118 -16.75 7.34 -4.08
C TYR A 118 -17.20 8.65 -4.74
N ARG A 119 -17.36 9.73 -3.96
CA ARG A 119 -17.71 11.04 -4.52
C ARG A 119 -16.66 11.57 -5.49
N GLN A 120 -15.38 11.41 -5.18
CA GLN A 120 -14.30 12.01 -5.95
C GLN A 120 -13.95 11.21 -7.20
N TYR A 121 -13.86 9.88 -7.11
CA TYR A 121 -13.38 9.04 -8.22
C TYR A 121 -14.49 8.37 -9.03
N VAL A 122 -15.69 8.20 -8.47
CA VAL A 122 -16.81 7.54 -9.16
C VAL A 122 -17.84 8.55 -9.66
N LEU A 123 -18.17 9.55 -8.85
CA LEU A 123 -19.22 10.53 -9.19
C LEU A 123 -18.69 11.75 -9.94
N THR A 124 -17.42 12.12 -9.79
CA THR A 124 -16.87 13.27 -10.51
C THR A 124 -16.70 12.92 -11.99
N PRO A 125 -17.22 13.73 -12.93
CA PRO A 125 -16.93 13.55 -14.35
C PRO A 125 -15.42 13.61 -14.59
N GLY A 126 -14.88 12.67 -15.37
CA GLY A 126 -13.48 12.67 -15.74
C GLY A 126 -13.06 14.00 -16.38
N GLU A 127 -11.82 14.43 -16.12
CA GLU A 127 -11.28 15.64 -16.73
C GLU A 127 -11.36 15.54 -18.26
N ARG A 128 -11.83 16.63 -18.88
CA ARG A 128 -11.96 16.69 -20.33
C ARG A 128 -10.56 16.76 -20.92
N TRP A 129 -10.30 15.86 -21.88
CA TRP A 129 -9.14 15.92 -22.75
C TRP A 129 -9.22 17.22 -23.57
N ARG A 130 -8.51 18.26 -23.17
CA ARG A 130 -8.32 19.49 -23.95
C ARG A 130 -6.84 19.77 -24.09
#